data_AF-A0A1B6CPR7-F1
#
_entry.id   AF-A0A1B6CPR7-F1
#
_cell.length_a   1.000
_cell.length_b   1.000
_cell.length_c   1.000
_cell.angle_alpha   90.00
_cell.angle_beta   90.00
_cell.angle_gamma   90.00
#
_symmetry.space_group_name_H-M   'P 1'
#
loop_
_entity.id
_entity.type
_entity.pdbx_description
1 polymer ?
#
loop_
_entity_poly.entity_id
_entity_poly.type
_entity_poly.pdbx_seq_one_letter_code
_entity_poly.pdbx_strand_id
1 'polypeptide(L)'
;MKSAVLWFVLIAVVAAQDSRLDKVDVDEVIKNQRLYTLLFKCVLETGPCSPDGRELKSRIPEAIKTNCSGCTQQEKTLARKTIKTLMATHKEDWQKLINKYDPDKKYIKNLEKFLNEA
;
A
#
# COMPACT_ATOMS: atom_id res chain seq x y z
N MET A 1 16.24 -46.50 19.96
CA MET A 1 17.30 -45.65 19.37
C MET A 1 16.99 -45.53 17.88
N LYS A 2 16.60 -44.42 17.27
CA LYS A 2 16.60 -42.99 17.63
C LYS A 2 15.37 -42.39 16.92
N SER A 3 14.45 -41.83 17.69
CA SER A 3 13.24 -41.17 17.18
C SER A 3 13.65 -39.93 16.36
N ALA A 4 13.42 -39.94 15.05
CA ALA A 4 13.54 -38.76 14.21
C ALA A 4 12.14 -38.16 14.00
N VAL A 5 11.53 -37.71 15.09
CA VAL A 5 10.36 -36.83 15.06
C VAL A 5 10.90 -35.43 14.79
N LEU A 6 11.27 -35.15 13.54
CA LEU A 6 11.62 -33.81 13.09
C LEU A 6 10.31 -33.06 12.82
N TRP A 7 9.87 -32.38 13.88
CA TRP A 7 8.90 -31.30 13.86
C TRP A 7 9.26 -30.27 12.77
N PHE A 8 8.70 -30.41 11.57
CA PHE A 8 8.44 -29.24 10.73
C PHE A 8 7.21 -28.55 11.29
N VAL A 9 7.40 -27.77 12.35
CA VAL A 9 6.46 -26.70 12.68
C VAL A 9 6.62 -25.69 11.56
N LEU A 10 5.74 -25.76 10.57
CA LEU A 10 5.39 -24.61 9.74
C LEU A 10 4.81 -23.58 10.70
N ILE A 11 5.67 -22.75 11.27
CA ILE A 11 5.25 -21.49 11.86
C ILE A 11 4.80 -20.66 10.66
N ALA A 12 3.53 -20.80 10.28
CA ALA A 12 2.85 -19.74 9.57
C ALA A 12 2.86 -18.55 10.52
N VAL A 13 3.93 -17.74 10.45
CA VAL A 13 3.94 -16.42 11.05
C VAL A 13 2.89 -15.65 10.26
N VAL A 14 1.63 -15.76 10.67
CA VAL A 14 0.63 -14.74 10.36
C VAL A 14 1.09 -13.54 11.17
N ALA A 15 2.02 -12.79 10.59
CA ALA A 15 2.40 -11.50 11.11
C ALA A 15 1.14 -10.64 11.04
N ALA A 16 0.42 -10.53 12.15
CA ALA A 16 -0.44 -9.40 12.39
C ALA A 16 0.49 -8.19 12.44
N GLN A 17 0.76 -7.60 11.27
CA GLN A 17 1.48 -6.35 11.17
C GLN A 17 0.50 -5.28 11.63
N ASP A 18 0.53 -4.98 12.93
CA ASP A 18 -0.09 -3.78 13.49
C ASP A 18 0.68 -2.60 12.89
N SER A 19 0.23 -2.13 11.72
CA SER A 19 0.96 -1.12 10.95
C SER A 19 0.55 0.25 11.45
N ARG A 20 1.49 1.21 11.43
CA ARG A 20 1.12 2.59 11.81
C ARG A 20 0.09 3.20 10.84
N LEU A 21 -0.09 2.56 9.69
CA LEU A 21 -1.03 2.95 8.65
C LEU A 21 -2.48 2.57 8.98
N ASP A 22 -2.72 1.57 9.85
CA ASP A 22 -4.09 1.17 10.23
C ASP A 22 -4.88 2.31 10.91
N LYS A 23 -4.19 3.24 11.57
CA LYS A 23 -4.80 4.36 12.30
C LYS A 23 -4.94 5.64 11.46
N VAL A 24 -4.55 5.61 10.19
CA VAL A 24 -4.55 6.80 9.33
C VAL A 24 -5.94 7.03 8.73
N ASP A 25 -6.49 8.23 8.91
CA ASP A 25 -7.67 8.68 8.18
C ASP A 25 -7.26 9.22 6.80
N VAL A 26 -7.52 8.41 5.76
CA VAL A 26 -7.26 8.76 4.35
C VAL A 26 -7.98 10.04 3.92
N ASP A 27 -9.21 10.29 4.40
CA ASP A 27 -9.94 11.50 4.01
C ASP A 27 -9.33 12.75 4.63
N GLU A 28 -8.90 12.66 5.88
CA GLU A 28 -8.20 13.75 6.55
C GLU A 28 -6.88 14.07 5.84
N VAL A 29 -6.10 13.04 5.51
CA VAL A 29 -4.83 13.21 4.79
C VAL A 29 -5.05 13.88 3.44
N ILE A 30 -6.00 13.38 2.63
CA ILE A 30 -6.25 13.90 1.28
C ILE A 30 -6.81 15.33 1.33
N LYS A 31 -7.66 15.67 2.31
CA LYS A 31 -8.19 17.03 2.48
C LYS A 31 -7.15 18.02 3.01
N ASN A 32 -6.16 17.54 3.75
CA ASN A 32 -5.07 18.37 4.26
C ASN A 32 -3.98 18.53 3.21
N GLN A 33 -4.08 19.58 2.38
CA GLN A 33 -3.17 19.84 1.27
C GLN A 33 -1.68 19.83 1.68
N ARG A 34 -1.35 20.33 2.87
CA ARG A 34 0.04 20.34 3.38
C ARG A 34 0.53 18.92 3.65
N LEU A 35 -0.26 18.12 4.36
CA LEU A 35 0.08 16.74 4.70
C LEU A 35 0.11 15.86 3.45
N TYR A 36 -0.92 15.95 2.61
CA TYR A 36 -0.99 15.27 1.32
C TYR A 36 0.26 15.55 0.47
N THR A 37 0.61 16.81 0.28
CA THR A 37 1.77 17.19 -0.55
C THR A 37 3.08 16.62 0.01
N LEU A 38 3.26 16.62 1.33
CA LEU A 38 4.44 16.05 1.98
C LEU A 38 4.54 14.54 1.71
N LEU A 39 3.46 13.81 1.95
CA LEU A 39 3.40 12.36 1.73
C LEU A 39 3.54 12.01 0.24
N PHE A 40 2.88 12.75 -0.63
CA PHE A 40 2.92 12.52 -2.07
C PHE A 40 4.33 12.77 -2.64
N LYS A 41 5.00 13.85 -2.23
CA LYS A 41 6.41 14.09 -2.59
C LYS A 41 7.33 13.00 -2.05
N CYS A 42 7.08 12.51 -0.84
CA CYS A 42 7.84 11.39 -0.29
C CYS A 42 7.68 10.13 -1.15
N VAL A 43 6.43 9.77 -1.48
CA VAL A 43 6.09 8.62 -2.33
C VAL A 43 6.74 8.74 -3.72
N LEU A 44 6.73 9.92 -4.33
CA LEU A 44 7.40 10.15 -5.62
C LEU A 44 8.92 10.31 -5.53
N GLU A 45 9.48 10.35 -4.32
CA GLU A 45 10.90 10.62 -4.04
C GLU A 45 11.38 11.99 -4.55
N THR A 46 10.50 12.99 -4.49
CA THR A 46 10.77 14.38 -4.90
C THR A 46 10.85 15.35 -3.70
N GLY A 47 10.88 14.82 -2.48
CA GLY A 47 10.95 15.61 -1.26
C GLY A 47 11.26 14.78 -0.02
N PRO A 48 11.30 15.42 1.16
CA PRO A 48 11.60 14.75 2.42
C PRO A 48 10.50 13.76 2.81
N CYS A 49 10.88 12.69 3.50
CA CYS A 49 9.96 11.68 4.02
C CYS A 49 9.91 11.70 5.56
N SER A 50 8.70 11.71 6.13
CA SER A 50 8.47 11.35 7.53
C SER A 50 8.64 9.83 7.74
N PRO A 51 8.71 9.33 8.99
CA PRO A 51 8.66 7.90 9.27
C PRO A 51 7.44 7.20 8.63
N ASP A 52 6.25 7.77 8.77
CA ASP A 52 5.02 7.22 8.19
C ASP A 52 5.04 7.26 6.66
N GLY A 53 5.58 8.34 6.08
CA GLY A 53 5.77 8.43 4.64
C GLY A 53 6.74 7.37 4.11
N ARG A 54 7.80 7.04 4.85
CA ARG A 54 8.73 5.94 4.49
C ARG A 54 8.03 4.59 4.53
N GLU A 55 7.24 4.35 5.57
CA GLU A 55 6.47 3.11 5.72
C GLU A 55 5.48 2.96 4.56
N LEU A 56 4.66 3.98 4.31
CA LEU A 56 3.74 4.03 3.16
C LEU A 56 4.48 3.77 1.84
N LYS A 57 5.57 4.50 1.58
CA LYS A 57 6.38 4.36 0.36
C LYS A 57 6.89 2.92 0.17
N SER A 58 7.32 2.26 1.24
CA SER A 58 7.87 0.90 1.19
C SER A 58 6.83 -0.16 0.84
N ARG A 59 5.55 0.09 1.16
CA ARG A 59 4.43 -0.84 0.91
C ARG A 59 3.87 -0.76 -0.49
N ILE A 60 3.94 0.40 -1.14
CA ILE A 60 3.33 0.65 -2.46
C ILE A 60 3.78 -0.36 -3.54
N PRO A 61 5.09 -0.68 -3.71
CA PRO A 61 5.52 -1.61 -4.75
C PRO A 61 4.94 -3.02 -4.57
N GLU A 62 4.86 -3.50 -3.32
CA GLU A 62 4.26 -4.79 -3.03
C GLU A 62 2.75 -4.74 -3.30
N ALA A 63 2.06 -3.72 -2.77
CA ALA A 63 0.62 -3.55 -2.95
C ALA A 63 0.21 -3.53 -4.43
N ILE A 64 0.99 -2.87 -5.30
CA ILE A 64 0.74 -2.84 -6.75
C ILE A 64 1.02 -4.21 -7.40
N LYS A 65 2.10 -4.89 -7.00
CA LYS A 65 2.50 -6.16 -7.63
C LYS A 65 1.61 -7.34 -7.23
N THR A 66 1.18 -7.38 -5.97
CA THR A 66 0.54 -8.56 -5.37
C THR A 66 -0.91 -8.34 -4.98
N ASN A 67 -1.49 -7.17 -5.31
CA ASN A 67 -2.79 -6.74 -4.82
C ASN A 67 -2.87 -6.75 -3.28
N CYS A 68 -1.80 -6.32 -2.62
CA CYS A 68 -1.73 -6.24 -1.16
C CYS A 68 -1.91 -7.62 -0.48
N SER A 69 -1.32 -8.69 -1.04
CA SER A 69 -1.49 -10.06 -0.51
C SER A 69 -1.09 -10.21 0.96
N GLY A 70 -0.09 -9.43 1.42
CA GLY A 70 0.35 -9.40 2.81
C GLY A 70 -0.33 -8.37 3.71
N CYS A 71 -1.27 -7.58 3.18
CA CYS A 71 -1.90 -6.49 3.92
C CYS A 71 -3.11 -6.96 4.76
N THR A 72 -3.34 -6.27 5.87
CA THR A 72 -4.54 -6.45 6.70
C THR A 72 -5.81 -6.08 5.91
N GLN A 73 -6.98 -6.53 6.37
CA GLN A 73 -8.25 -6.16 5.73
C GLN A 73 -8.50 -4.64 5.80
N GLN A 74 -8.03 -4.00 6.88
CA GLN A 74 -8.13 -2.57 7.07
C GLN A 74 -7.22 -1.82 6.09
N GLU A 75 -5.96 -2.24 5.94
CA GLU A 75 -5.03 -1.69 4.95
C GLU A 75 -5.56 -1.83 3.53
N LYS A 76 -6.14 -2.98 3.17
CA LYS A 76 -6.79 -3.18 1.86
C LYS A 76 -7.91 -2.19 1.64
N THR A 77 -8.76 -1.98 2.65
CA THR A 77 -9.88 -1.01 2.59
C THR A 77 -9.37 0.41 2.40
N LEU A 78 -8.36 0.82 3.18
CA LEU A 78 -7.73 2.14 3.10
C LEU A 78 -7.03 2.34 1.76
N ALA A 79 -6.33 1.33 1.25
CA ALA A 79 -5.69 1.37 -0.07
C ALA A 79 -6.70 1.55 -1.19
N ARG A 80 -7.78 0.74 -1.22
CA ARG A 80 -8.86 0.88 -2.22
C ARG A 80 -9.47 2.28 -2.19
N LYS A 81 -9.78 2.78 -0.98
CA LYS A 81 -10.33 4.14 -0.79
C LYS A 81 -9.37 5.19 -1.33
N THR A 82 -8.10 5.12 -0.96
CA THR A 82 -7.06 6.06 -1.43
C THR A 82 -6.97 6.07 -2.94
N ILE A 83 -6.85 4.90 -3.57
CA ILE A 83 -6.71 4.76 -5.02
C ILE A 83 -7.96 5.30 -5.73
N LYS A 84 -9.17 4.93 -5.28
CA LYS A 84 -10.43 5.44 -5.85
C LYS A 84 -10.52 6.96 -5.75
N THR A 85 -10.16 7.52 -4.60
CA THR A 85 -10.16 8.97 -4.41
C THR A 85 -9.15 9.65 -5.34
N LEU A 86 -7.91 9.14 -5.45
CA LEU A 86 -6.92 9.71 -6.37
C LEU A 86 -7.37 9.64 -7.84
N MET A 87 -7.95 8.52 -8.27
CA MET A 87 -8.47 8.37 -9.63
C MET A 87 -9.65 9.31 -9.92
N ALA A 88 -10.48 9.61 -8.92
CA ALA A 88 -11.64 10.47 -9.08
C ALA A 88 -11.28 11.96 -9.04
N THR A 89 -10.45 12.38 -8.08
CA THR A 89 -10.22 13.80 -7.74
C THR A 89 -8.80 14.30 -8.03
N HIS A 90 -7.81 13.42 -8.14
CA HIS A 90 -6.39 13.76 -8.32
C HIS A 90 -5.75 12.98 -9.48
N LYS A 91 -6.36 13.04 -10.67
CA LYS A 91 -5.99 12.21 -11.84
C LYS A 91 -4.52 12.36 -12.25
N GLU A 92 -3.98 13.57 -12.20
CA GLU A 92 -2.56 13.80 -12.55
C GLU A 92 -1.61 13.13 -11.55
N ASP A 93 -1.95 13.18 -10.27
CA ASP A 93 -1.15 12.55 -9.22
C ASP A 93 -1.24 11.02 -9.29
N TRP A 94 -2.42 10.50 -9.63
CA TRP A 94 -2.59 9.09 -9.96
C TRP A 94 -1.68 8.65 -11.12
N GLN A 95 -1.62 9.44 -12.20
CA GLN A 95 -0.75 9.16 -13.33
C GLN A 95 0.74 9.19 -12.94
N LYS A 96 1.17 10.18 -12.15
CA LYS A 96 2.55 10.26 -11.65
C LYS A 96 2.90 9.03 -10.81
N LEU A 97 1.99 8.58 -9.95
CA LEU A 97 2.19 7.42 -9.08
C LEU A 97 2.31 6.14 -9.91
N ILE A 98 1.41 5.91 -10.87
CA ILE A 98 1.52 4.76 -11.78
C ILE A 98 2.80 4.81 -12.60
N ASN A 99 3.17 5.96 -13.16
CA ASN A 99 4.41 6.07 -13.93
C ASN A 99 5.67 5.81 -13.07
N LYS A 100 5.62 6.10 -11.75
CA LYS A 100 6.72 5.82 -10.82
C LYS A 100 6.85 4.34 -10.49
N TYR A 101 5.74 3.63 -10.29
CA TYR A 101 5.76 2.26 -9.73
C TYR A 101 5.38 1.14 -10.73
N ASP A 102 4.68 1.47 -11.80
CA ASP A 102 4.29 0.57 -12.88
C ASP A 102 4.34 1.29 -14.26
N PRO A 103 5.53 1.77 -14.69
CA PRO A 103 5.68 2.51 -15.96
C PRO A 103 5.24 1.71 -17.19
N ASP A 104 5.40 0.38 -17.13
CA ASP A 104 4.98 -0.54 -18.20
C ASP A 104 3.49 -0.92 -18.12
N LYS A 105 2.76 -0.43 -17.10
CA LYS A 105 1.34 -0.72 -16.85
C LYS A 105 1.03 -2.23 -16.74
N LYS A 106 1.98 -3.01 -16.22
CA LYS A 106 1.89 -4.48 -16.09
C LYS A 106 0.84 -4.90 -15.07
N TYR A 107 0.57 -4.08 -14.06
CA TYR A 107 -0.26 -4.42 -12.92
C TYR A 107 -1.63 -3.73 -12.90
N ILE A 108 -1.91 -2.83 -13.86
CA ILE A 108 -3.18 -2.10 -13.95
C ILE A 108 -4.40 -3.02 -13.92
N LYS A 109 -4.38 -4.13 -14.67
CA LYS A 109 -5.50 -5.09 -14.66
C LYS A 109 -5.71 -5.76 -13.30
N ASN A 110 -4.64 -6.02 -12.56
CA ASN A 110 -4.72 -6.63 -11.23
C ASN A 110 -5.23 -5.62 -10.22
N LEU A 111 -4.76 -4.39 -10.33
CA LEU A 111 -5.24 -3.26 -9.54
C LEU A 111 -6.74 -3.02 -9.75
N GLU A 112 -7.22 -3.02 -11.01
CA GLU A 112 -8.65 -2.89 -11.31
C GLU A 112 -9.48 -3.98 -10.62
N LYS A 113 -9.01 -5.23 -10.62
CA LYS A 113 -9.65 -6.33 -9.87
C LYS A 113 -9.69 -6.02 -8.37
N PHE A 114 -8.54 -5.64 -7.79
CA PHE A 114 -8.43 -5.29 -6.38
C PHE A 114 -9.39 -4.17 -5.95
N LEU A 115 -9.66 -3.19 -6.82
CA LEU A 115 -10.59 -2.09 -6.55
C LEU A 115 -12.07 -2.50 -6.61
N ASN A 116 -12.36 -3.59 -7.33
CA ASN A 116 -13.71 -4.12 -7.55
C ASN A 116 -14.05 -5.30 -6.63
N GLU A 117 -13.07 -5.83 -5.91
CA GLU A 117 -13.27 -6.81 -4.85
C GLU A 117 -13.92 -6.14 -3.62
N ALA A 118 -15.07 -6.66 -3.21
CA ALA A 118 -15.82 -6.20 -2.03
C ALA A 118 -15.02 -6.45 -0.74
#